data_AF-A0A0L0F332-F1
#
_entry.id   AF-A0A0L0F332-F1
#
_cell.length_a   1.000
_cell.length_b   1.000
_cell.length_c   1.000
_cell.angle_alpha   90.00
_cell.angle_beta   90.00
_cell.angle_gamma   90.00
#
_symmetry.space_group_name_H-M   'P 1'
#
loop_
_entity.id
_entity.type
_entity.pdbx_description
1 polymer ?
#
loop_
_entity_poly.entity_id
_entity_poly.type
_entity_poly.pdbx_seq_one_letter_code
_entity_poly.pdbx_strand_id
1 'polypeptide(L)'
;MRAVVEQYSDSDQIPPIRIVLVRGDEDLTIKIADEGGGIPRSDMPHVFTYLYTTAKLPDSLSEDAYNTDINHAPLAGFGYGLPLSRL
;
A
#
# COMPACT_ATOMS: atom_id res chain seq x y z
N MET A 1 1.02 -4.31 2.80
CA MET A 1 1.99 -5.43 2.74
C MET A 1 3.34 -5.02 2.17
N ARG A 2 3.41 -4.39 0.98
CA ARG A 2 4.66 -3.92 0.35
C ARG A 2 5.64 -3.26 1.34
N ALA A 3 5.20 -2.26 2.10
CA ALA A 3 6.06 -1.53 3.04
C ALA A 3 6.77 -2.43 4.07
N VAL A 4 6.05 -3.39 4.67
CA VAL A 4 6.65 -4.32 5.65
C VAL A 4 7.63 -5.28 4.98
N VAL A 5 7.27 -5.81 3.81
CA VAL A 5 8.14 -6.75 3.08
C VAL A 5 9.43 -6.06 2.62
N GLU A 6 9.34 -4.83 2.13
CA GLU A 6 10.52 -4.04 1.74
C GLU A 6 11.37 -3.64 2.96
N GLN A 7 10.74 -3.25 4.07
CA GLN A 7 11.45 -2.84 5.29
C GLN A 7 12.18 -3.99 5.99
N TYR A 8 11.65 -5.21 5.92
CA TYR A 8 12.19 -6.41 6.58
C TYR A 8 12.76 -7.42 5.57
N SER A 9 13.19 -6.96 4.38
CA SER A 9 13.69 -7.86 3.30
C SER A 9 14.86 -8.75 3.73
N ASP A 10 15.70 -8.23 4.64
CA ASP A 10 16.90 -8.91 5.13
C ASP A 10 16.66 -9.63 6.47
N SER A 11 15.40 -9.67 6.94
CA SER A 11 15.03 -10.30 8.20
C SER A 11 14.34 -11.63 7.94
N ASP A 12 14.69 -12.63 8.76
CA ASP A 12 14.01 -13.93 8.74
C ASP A 12 12.58 -13.87 9.31
N GLN A 13 12.21 -12.77 9.96
CA GLN A 13 10.90 -12.58 10.59
C GLN A 13 10.23 -11.28 10.13
N ILE A 14 9.07 -11.43 9.50
CA ILE A 14 8.23 -10.32 9.07
C ILE A 14 7.20 -10.04 10.17
N PRO A 15 7.11 -8.82 10.72
CA PRO A 15 6.13 -8.51 11.75
C PRO A 15 4.70 -8.59 11.19
N PRO A 16 3.73 -9.08 11.99
CA PRO A 16 2.36 -9.22 11.53
C PRO A 16 1.67 -7.86 11.39
N ILE A 17 0.81 -7.74 10.37
CA ILE A 17 -0.11 -6.61 10.26
C ILE A 17 -1.22 -6.79 11.29
N ARG A 18 -1.41 -5.78 12.16
CA ARG A 18 -2.44 -5.81 13.20
C ARG A 18 -3.72 -5.16 12.68
N ILE A 19 -4.83 -5.86 12.79
CA ILE A 19 -6.16 -5.34 12.48
C ILE A 19 -6.93 -5.20 13.79
N VAL A 20 -7.46 -4.00 14.05
CA VAL A 20 -8.31 -3.73 15.21
C VAL A 20 -9.68 -3.33 14.70
N LEU A 21 -10.70 -4.10 15.09
CA LEU A 21 -12.09 -3.85 14.78
C LEU A 21 -12.76 -3.21 15.99
N VAL A 22 -13.38 -2.06 15.81
CA VAL A 22 -14.13 -1.37 16.87
C VAL A 22 -15.50 -1.00 16.33
N ARG A 23 -16.54 -1.36 17.08
CA ARG A 23 -17.91 -0.94 16.82
C ARG A 23 -18.31 0.05 17.91
N GLY A 24 -18.54 1.30 17.51
CA GLY A 24 -19.21 2.30 18.32
C GLY A 24 -20.73 2.27 18.07
N ASP A 25 -21.43 3.26 18.63
CA ASP A 25 -22.87 3.41 18.45
C ASP A 25 -23.21 3.90 17.03
N GLU A 26 -22.36 4.76 16.46
CA GLU A 26 -22.55 5.34 15.11
C GLU A 26 -21.55 4.79 14.08
N ASP A 27 -20.35 4.36 14.53
CA ASP A 27 -19.23 4.04 13.65
C ASP A 27 -18.77 2.57 13.74
N LEU A 28 -18.36 1.99 12.61
CA LEU A 28 -17.55 0.78 12.54
C LEU A 28 -16.14 1.15 12.06
N THR A 29 -15.17 1.09 12.97
CA THR A 29 -13.77 1.39 12.66
C THR A 29 -12.98 0.11 12.39
N ILE A 30 -12.29 0.08 11.26
CA ILE A 30 -11.29 -0.94 10.91
C ILE A 30 -9.92 -0.26 10.87
N LYS A 31 -9.12 -0.44 11.92
CA LYS A 31 -7.75 0.07 11.96
C LYS A 31 -6.78 -1.00 11.48
N ILE A 32 -6.05 -0.70 10.42
CA ILE A 32 -4.96 -1.52 9.89
C ILE A 32 -3.65 -0.86 10.32
N ALA A 33 -2.79 -1.58 11.05
CA ALA A 33 -1.50 -1.09 11.53
C ALA A 33 -0.38 -2.02 11.11
N ASP A 34 0.69 -1.45 10.55
CA ASP A 34 1.89 -2.16 10.13
C ASP A 34 3.15 -1.54 10.73
N GLU A 35 4.28 -2.22 10.58
CA GLU A 35 5.61 -1.76 11.03
C GLU A 35 6.54 -1.46 9.83
N GLY A 36 6.00 -1.09 8.67
CA GLY A 36 6.74 -0.91 7.42
C GLY A 36 7.55 0.38 7.30
N GLY A 37 8.03 0.96 8.40
CA GLY A 37 8.87 2.17 8.42
C GLY A 37 8.12 3.52 8.34
N GLY A 38 6.84 3.52 7.95
CA GLY A 38 5.98 4.71 7.93
C GLY A 38 6.21 5.65 6.74
N ILE A 39 5.58 6.82 6.78
CA ILE A 39 5.62 7.83 5.71
C ILE A 39 6.24 9.13 6.27
N PRO A 40 7.25 9.71 5.62
CA PRO A 40 7.78 11.02 6.00
C PRO A 40 6.69 12.09 6.04
N ARG A 41 6.72 12.97 7.05
CA ARG A 41 5.69 14.02 7.21
C ARG A 41 5.59 14.97 6.00
N SER A 42 6.70 15.18 5.29
CA SER A 42 6.74 15.96 4.04
C SER A 42 5.84 15.37 2.96
N ASP A 43 5.62 14.06 2.97
CA ASP A 43 4.98 13.33 1.87
C ASP A 43 3.48 13.11 2.13
N MET A 44 3.03 13.31 3.37
CA MET A 44 1.63 13.19 3.78
C MET A 44 0.64 14.02 2.92
N PRO A 45 0.95 15.25 2.48
CA PRO A 45 0.07 15.99 1.57
C PRO A 45 -0.11 15.31 0.19
N HIS A 46 0.80 14.41 -0.20
CA HIS A 46 0.84 13.83 -1.55
C HIS A 46 0.22 12.44 -1.64
N VAL A 47 0.13 11.68 -0.55
CA VAL A 47 -0.28 10.26 -0.57
C VAL A 47 -1.71 9.99 -1.07
N PHE A 48 -2.56 11.03 -1.09
CA PHE A 48 -3.92 10.97 -1.63
C PHE A 48 -4.08 11.67 -2.99
N THR A 49 -2.99 12.10 -3.61
CA THR A 49 -2.99 12.67 -4.96
C THR A 49 -2.95 11.54 -5.98
N TYR A 50 -3.79 11.64 -7.01
CA TYR A 50 -3.76 10.71 -8.15
C TYR A 50 -2.34 10.65 -8.75
N LEU A 51 -1.91 9.45 -9.14
CA LEU A 51 -0.60 9.18 -9.73
C LEU A 51 0.62 9.35 -8.80
N TYR A 52 0.45 9.80 -7.55
CA TYR A 52 1.57 9.83 -6.61
C TYR A 52 1.95 8.40 -6.19
N THR A 53 3.22 8.03 -6.39
CA THR A 53 3.73 6.69 -6.08
C THR A 53 5.22 6.71 -5.77
N THR A 54 5.64 5.81 -4.87
CA THR A 54 7.06 5.53 -4.58
C THR A 54 7.55 4.23 -5.22
N ALA A 55 6.67 3.52 -5.93
CA ALA A 55 7.06 2.34 -6.67
C ALA A 55 7.83 2.75 -7.92
N LYS A 56 8.87 2.00 -8.28
CA LYS A 56 9.50 2.15 -9.60
C LYS A 56 8.45 1.78 -10.64
N LEU A 57 8.13 2.69 -11.55
CA LEU A 57 7.32 2.33 -12.71
C LEU A 57 8.13 1.32 -13.53
N PRO A 58 7.52 0.20 -13.97
CA PRO A 58 8.20 -0.69 -14.90
C PRO A 58 8.59 0.08 -16.16
N ASP A 59 9.81 -0.14 -16.65
CA ASP A 59 10.42 0.57 -17.80
C ASP A 59 9.66 0.36 -19.12
N SER A 60 8.62 -0.47 -19.12
CA SER A 60 7.67 -0.56 -20.19
C SER A 60 6.25 -0.53 -19.62
N LEU A 61 5.43 0.37 -20.17
CA LEU A 61 4.02 0.11 -20.39
C LEU A 61 3.88 -1.04 -21.42
N SER A 62 4.59 -2.15 -21.20
CA SER A 62 4.41 -3.36 -22.01
C SER A 62 3.01 -3.85 -21.72
N GLU A 63 2.33 -4.27 -22.77
CA GLU A 63 0.95 -4.77 -22.75
C GLU A 63 0.74 -5.93 -21.74
N ASP A 64 1.82 -6.49 -21.20
CA ASP A 64 1.86 -7.52 -20.17
C ASP A 64 1.44 -7.04 -18.78
N ALA A 65 1.54 -5.73 -18.48
CA ALA A 65 1.06 -5.16 -17.21
C ALA A 65 -0.47 -5.17 -17.08
N TYR A 66 -1.20 -5.27 -18.20
CA TYR A 66 -2.65 -5.47 -18.23
C TYR A 66 -3.04 -6.95 -18.22
N ASN A 67 -2.13 -7.84 -18.65
CA ASN A 67 -2.33 -9.30 -18.70
C ASN A 67 -1.66 -10.04 -17.53
N THR A 68 -1.37 -9.32 -16.44
CA THR A 68 -0.80 -9.97 -15.28
C THR A 68 -1.93 -10.66 -14.51
N ASP A 69 -1.95 -11.99 -14.61
CA ASP A 69 -2.72 -12.89 -13.76
C ASP A 69 -2.75 -12.35 -12.32
N ILE A 70 -3.88 -12.40 -11.61
CA ILE A 70 -4.08 -11.74 -10.29
C ILE A 70 -2.95 -12.11 -9.30
N ASN A 71 -2.30 -13.26 -9.52
CA ASN A 71 -1.18 -13.80 -8.76
C ASN A 71 0.19 -13.11 -9.01
N HIS A 72 0.37 -12.36 -10.08
CA HIS A 72 1.62 -11.67 -10.43
C HIS A 72 1.49 -10.14 -10.51
N ALA A 73 0.29 -9.60 -10.27
CA ALA A 73 0.07 -8.15 -10.33
C ALA A 73 0.92 -7.42 -9.28
N PRO A 74 1.65 -6.35 -9.66
CA PRO A 74 2.50 -5.63 -8.72
C PRO A 74 1.66 -5.00 -7.60
N LEU A 75 2.10 -5.18 -6.34
CA LEU A 75 1.40 -4.69 -5.15
C LEU A 75 1.32 -3.16 -5.04
N ALA A 76 2.09 -2.44 -5.85
CA ALA A 76 2.07 -0.99 -6.00
C ALA A 76 2.45 -0.59 -7.43
N GLY A 77 2.03 0.59 -7.86
CA GLY A 77 2.27 1.05 -9.23
C GLY A 77 1.67 2.43 -9.45
N PHE A 78 0.55 2.49 -10.16
CA PHE A 78 -0.06 3.72 -10.69
C PHE A 78 -0.53 4.78 -9.68
N GLY A 79 -0.40 4.58 -8.36
CA GLY A 79 -0.75 5.62 -7.38
C GLY A 79 -2.24 5.95 -7.28
N TYR A 80 -3.13 5.02 -7.64
CA TYR A 80 -4.59 5.22 -7.56
C TYR A 80 -5.26 4.60 -6.33
N GLY A 81 -4.60 3.68 -5.63
CA GLY A 81 -5.22 2.89 -4.55
C GLY A 81 -5.75 3.73 -3.38
N LEU A 82 -4.90 4.58 -2.79
CA LEU A 82 -5.28 5.44 -1.66
C LEU A 82 -6.34 6.50 -2.04
N PRO A 83 -6.22 7.23 -3.17
CA PRO A 83 -7.26 8.15 -3.61
C PRO A 83 -8.63 7.46 -3.80
N LEU A 84 -8.66 6.29 -4.45
CA LEU A 84 -9.91 5.57 -4.73
C LEU A 84 -10.55 4.97 -3.47
N SER A 85 -9.75 4.48 -2.52
CA SER A 85 -10.28 3.86 -1.29
C SER A 85 -10.94 4.86 -0.33
N ARG A 86 -10.75 6.17 -0.55
CA ARG A 86 -11.34 7.24 0.27
C ARG A 86 -12.66 7.78 -0.30
N LEU A 87 -13.02 7.41 -1.53
CA LEU A 87 -14.29 7.80 -2.16
C LEU A 87 -15.48 7.16 -1.43
#